data_AF-A0A376E2X1-F1
#
_entry.id   AF-A0A376E2X1-F1
#
_cell.length_a   1.000
_cell.length_b   1.000
_cell.length_c   1.000
_cell.angle_alpha   90.00
_cell.angle_beta   90.00
_cell.angle_gamma   90.00
#
_symmetry.space_group_name_H-M   'P 1'
#
loop_
_entity.id
_entity.type
_entity.pdbx_description
1 polymer ?
#
loop_
_entity_poly.entity_id
_entity_poly.type
_entity_poly.pdbx_seq_one_letter_code
_entity_poly.pdbx_strand_id
1 'polypeptide(L)'
;MKINENPEIYLKNNPRFLDLTDDYLWLAMVDILIESGYAFEIDWKEDYSTAKNQTEILLKNKSVSIDIEKDQDLYHLEAGSFFPLLNEKIEKSGYQLLNLDIDSDSYVSILVNDESINKLLSLDDRIKEYR
;
A
#
# COMPACT_ATOMS: atom_id res chain seq x y z
N MET A 1 19.10 -2.04 -8.63
CA MET A 1 19.88 -0.93 -8.03
C MET A 1 20.32 -1.35 -6.64
N LYS A 2 21.56 -1.09 -6.21
CA LYS A 2 22.04 -1.48 -4.87
C LYS A 2 22.05 -0.28 -3.93
N ILE A 3 20.86 0.09 -3.45
CA ILE A 3 20.63 1.31 -2.67
C ILE A 3 21.35 1.27 -1.32
N ASN A 4 21.44 0.08 -0.72
CA ASN A 4 22.20 -0.15 0.50
C ASN A 4 23.72 0.06 0.37
N GLU A 5 24.29 -0.16 -0.82
CA GLU A 5 25.73 0.04 -1.06
C GLU A 5 26.05 1.47 -1.50
N ASN A 6 25.09 2.19 -2.07
CA ASN A 6 25.25 3.57 -2.52
C ASN A 6 23.92 4.34 -2.38
N PRO A 7 23.60 4.84 -1.18
CA PRO A 7 22.30 5.46 -0.87
C PRO A 7 22.07 6.77 -1.65
N GLU A 8 23.14 7.47 -2.01
CA GLU A 8 23.10 8.72 -2.80
C GLU A 8 22.34 8.56 -4.12
N ILE A 9 22.32 7.36 -4.71
CA ILE A 9 21.57 7.09 -5.95
C ILE A 9 20.07 7.29 -5.74
N TYR A 10 19.56 6.95 -4.55
CA TYR A 10 18.18 7.16 -4.17
C TYR A 10 17.98 8.60 -3.67
N LEU A 11 18.79 9.05 -2.70
CA LEU A 11 18.58 10.33 -2.01
C LEU A 11 18.64 11.56 -2.91
N LYS A 12 19.58 11.64 -3.85
CA LYS A 12 19.92 12.87 -4.58
C LYS A 12 18.77 13.47 -5.40
N ASN A 13 17.80 12.65 -5.82
CA ASN A 13 16.68 13.09 -6.65
C ASN A 13 15.32 12.52 -6.17
N ASN A 14 15.25 12.00 -4.95
CA ASN A 14 13.99 11.43 -4.48
C ASN A 14 12.98 12.54 -4.11
N PRO A 15 11.72 12.47 -4.59
CA PRO A 15 10.69 13.48 -4.32
C PRO A 15 10.28 13.57 -2.83
N ARG A 16 10.66 12.60 -1.99
CA ARG A 16 10.40 12.58 -0.55
C ARG A 16 11.32 13.50 0.27
N PHE A 17 12.32 14.12 -0.35
CA PHE A 17 13.27 15.05 0.30
C PHE A 17 14.00 14.45 1.51
N LEU A 18 14.48 13.21 1.36
CA LEU A 18 15.11 12.42 2.43
C LEU A 18 16.62 12.70 2.56
N ASP A 19 17.17 12.40 3.74
CA ASP A 19 18.60 12.32 4.01
C ASP A 19 19.01 10.96 4.63
N LEU A 20 20.27 10.85 5.07
CA LEU A 20 20.84 9.61 5.61
C LEU A 20 20.33 9.26 7.02
N THR A 21 19.61 10.17 7.68
CA THR A 21 19.01 9.94 9.00
C THR A 21 17.61 9.35 8.92
N ASP A 22 16.96 9.44 7.75
CA ASP A 22 15.69 8.80 7.47
C ASP A 22 15.85 7.29 7.24
N ASP A 23 14.74 6.54 7.33
CA ASP A 23 14.71 5.13 6.90
C ASP A 23 14.60 5.01 5.38
N TYR A 24 15.63 5.51 4.69
CA TYR A 24 15.68 5.56 3.24
C TYR A 24 15.65 4.16 2.59
N LEU A 25 16.04 3.10 3.30
CA LEU A 25 15.97 1.73 2.76
C LEU A 25 14.53 1.22 2.72
N TRP A 26 13.77 1.46 3.78
CA TRP A 26 12.35 1.12 3.83
C TRP A 26 11.57 1.91 2.77
N LEU A 27 11.79 3.22 2.70
CA LEU A 27 11.14 4.10 1.73
C LEU A 27 11.51 3.75 0.29
N ALA A 28 12.77 3.42 0.03
CA ALA A 28 13.19 2.97 -1.29
C ALA A 28 12.55 1.64 -1.70
N MET A 29 12.38 0.69 -0.78
CA MET A 29 11.66 -0.55 -1.05
C MET A 29 10.20 -0.25 -1.43
N VAL A 30 9.53 0.63 -0.68
CA VAL A 30 8.16 1.07 -0.96
C VAL A 30 8.06 1.72 -2.33
N ASP A 31 8.93 2.67 -2.66
CA ASP A 31 8.93 3.35 -3.96
C ASP A 31 9.08 2.34 -5.12
N ILE A 32 9.99 1.36 -4.99
CA ILE A 32 10.17 0.30 -5.99
C ILE A 32 8.90 -0.53 -6.16
N LEU A 33 8.19 -0.85 -5.08
CA LEU A 33 6.93 -1.60 -5.14
C LEU A 33 5.84 -0.80 -5.87
N ILE A 34 5.74 0.51 -5.60
CA ILE A 34 4.78 1.40 -6.27
C ILE A 34 5.11 1.52 -7.76
N GLU A 35 6.36 1.84 -8.10
CA GLU A 35 6.82 1.97 -9.49
C GLU A 35 6.64 0.68 -10.30
N SER A 36 6.75 -0.47 -9.63
CA SER A 36 6.57 -1.78 -10.25
C SER A 36 5.10 -2.25 -10.30
N GLY A 37 4.16 -1.46 -9.78
CA GLY A 37 2.73 -1.78 -9.79
C GLY A 37 2.30 -2.88 -8.80
N TYR A 38 3.07 -3.08 -7.73
CA TYR A 38 2.77 -4.01 -6.63
C TYR A 38 2.18 -3.33 -5.39
N ALA A 39 2.30 -2.01 -5.30
CA ALA A 39 1.75 -1.18 -4.25
C ALA A 39 1.11 0.09 -4.84
N PHE A 40 0.31 0.77 -4.04
CA PHE A 40 -0.07 2.15 -4.30
C PHE A 40 0.02 2.97 -3.00
N GLU A 41 0.17 4.28 -3.12
CA GLU A 41 0.14 5.23 -2.01
C GLU A 41 -1.03 6.19 -2.22
N ILE A 42 -1.81 6.44 -1.17
CA ILE A 42 -2.84 7.50 -1.16
C ILE A 42 -2.65 8.43 0.04
N ASP A 43 -2.93 9.71 -0.15
CA ASP A 43 -2.96 10.70 0.95
C ASP A 43 -4.15 10.42 1.89
N TRP A 44 -4.01 10.75 3.16
CA TRP A 44 -5.08 10.53 4.15
C TRP A 44 -6.41 11.22 3.83
N LYS A 45 -6.38 12.28 3.00
CA LYS A 45 -7.56 13.03 2.55
C LYS A 45 -8.19 12.46 1.28
N GLU A 46 -7.55 11.49 0.63
CA GLU A 46 -8.13 10.84 -0.54
C GLU A 46 -9.40 10.07 -0.17
N ASP A 47 -10.34 10.03 -1.11
CA ASP A 47 -11.61 9.36 -0.90
C ASP A 47 -11.55 7.86 -1.24
N TYR A 48 -12.62 7.16 -0.88
CA TYR A 48 -12.81 5.74 -1.17
C TYR A 48 -12.65 5.39 -2.65
N SER A 49 -12.99 6.30 -3.57
CA SER A 49 -12.94 6.03 -5.01
C SER A 49 -11.50 5.88 -5.50
N THR A 50 -10.58 6.69 -4.98
CA THR A 50 -9.15 6.58 -5.28
C THR A 50 -8.64 5.22 -4.83
N ALA A 51 -8.90 4.83 -3.57
CA ALA A 51 -8.47 3.55 -3.02
C ALA A 51 -9.07 2.34 -3.76
N LYS A 52 -10.37 2.39 -4.05
CA LYS A 52 -11.08 1.36 -4.82
C LYS A 52 -10.43 1.15 -6.19
N ASN A 53 -10.24 2.23 -6.95
CA ASN A 53 -9.68 2.15 -8.31
C ASN A 53 -8.27 1.55 -8.29
N GLN A 54 -7.42 1.95 -7.34
CA GLN A 54 -6.07 1.40 -7.20
C GLN A 54 -6.09 -0.08 -6.80
N THR A 55 -7.00 -0.47 -5.92
CA THR A 55 -7.20 -1.86 -5.51
C THR A 55 -7.62 -2.74 -6.70
N GLU A 56 -8.54 -2.26 -7.54
CA GLU A 56 -8.94 -2.94 -8.77
C GLU A 56 -7.78 -3.10 -9.76
N ILE A 57 -6.88 -2.11 -9.85
CA ILE A 57 -5.66 -2.19 -10.66
C ILE A 57 -4.74 -3.31 -10.13
N LEU A 58 -4.50 -3.37 -8.81
CA LEU A 58 -3.67 -4.42 -8.20
C LEU A 58 -4.27 -5.82 -8.43
N LEU A 59 -5.58 -5.98 -8.23
CA LEU A 59 -6.28 -7.25 -8.46
C LEU A 59 -6.18 -7.68 -9.93
N LYS A 60 -6.37 -6.74 -10.85
CA LYS A 60 -6.21 -6.99 -12.29
C LYS A 60 -4.79 -7.43 -12.66
N ASN A 61 -3.76 -6.84 -12.05
CA ASN A 61 -2.37 -7.26 -12.22
C ASN A 61 -2.12 -8.71 -11.76
N LYS A 62 -2.97 -9.23 -10.86
CA LYS A 62 -3.00 -10.64 -10.43
C LYS A 62 -3.96 -11.53 -11.21
N SER A 63 -4.53 -11.02 -12.31
CA SER A 63 -5.59 -11.71 -13.08
C SER A 63 -6.83 -12.08 -12.24
N VAL A 64 -7.07 -11.33 -11.16
CA VAL A 64 -8.25 -11.45 -10.31
C VAL A 64 -9.25 -10.41 -10.76
N SER A 65 -10.43 -10.85 -11.16
CA SER A 65 -11.52 -9.95 -11.55
C SER A 65 -12.63 -10.04 -10.51
N ILE A 66 -12.73 -9.00 -9.70
CA ILE A 66 -13.89 -8.76 -8.84
C ILE A 66 -14.46 -7.39 -9.17
N ASP A 67 -15.77 -7.24 -9.05
CA ASP A 67 -16.43 -5.95 -9.10
C ASP A 67 -16.55 -5.44 -7.67
N ILE A 68 -15.75 -4.44 -7.31
CA ILE A 68 -15.84 -3.83 -5.99
C ILE A 68 -17.03 -2.86 -6.06
N GLU A 69 -18.10 -3.17 -5.33
CA GLU A 69 -19.30 -2.34 -5.36
C GLU A 69 -19.00 -0.91 -4.89
N LYS A 70 -19.65 0.05 -5.55
CA LYS A 70 -19.69 1.43 -5.05
C LYS A 70 -20.47 1.46 -3.75
N ASP A 71 -19.96 2.19 -2.78
CA ASP A 71 -20.56 2.29 -1.47
C ASP A 71 -20.57 3.75 -1.03
N GLN A 72 -21.73 4.40 -1.12
CA GLN A 72 -21.90 5.83 -0.85
C GLN A 72 -21.51 6.20 0.58
N ASP A 73 -21.69 5.28 1.53
CA ASP A 73 -21.41 5.53 2.94
C ASP A 73 -19.89 5.64 3.19
N LEU A 74 -19.05 5.02 2.32
CA LEU A 74 -17.60 5.06 2.44
C LEU A 74 -16.97 6.35 1.90
N TYR A 75 -17.63 7.09 1.00
CA TYR A 75 -17.06 8.30 0.39
C TYR A 75 -16.86 9.45 1.38
N HIS A 76 -17.51 9.40 2.54
CA HIS A 76 -17.39 10.41 3.60
C HIS A 76 -16.37 10.02 4.67
N LEU A 77 -15.81 8.82 4.60
CA LEU A 77 -14.82 8.34 5.54
C LEU A 77 -13.42 8.74 5.10
N GLU A 78 -12.57 9.03 6.07
CA GLU A 78 -11.13 9.17 5.83
C GLU A 78 -10.51 7.79 5.54
N ALA A 79 -9.34 7.79 4.89
CA ALA A 79 -8.69 6.58 4.41
C ALA A 79 -8.54 5.49 5.47
N GLY A 80 -8.08 5.83 6.67
CA GLY A 80 -7.93 4.87 7.77
C GLY A 80 -9.23 4.16 8.16
N SER A 81 -10.39 4.79 7.93
CA SER A 81 -11.70 4.24 8.28
C SER A 81 -12.31 3.37 7.18
N PHE A 82 -12.07 3.68 5.89
CA PHE A 82 -12.65 2.88 4.81
C PHE A 82 -11.80 1.66 4.41
N PHE A 83 -10.50 1.64 4.71
CA PHE A 83 -9.65 0.52 4.28
C PHE A 83 -10.06 -0.84 4.86
N PRO A 84 -10.43 -0.97 6.15
CA PRO A 84 -10.95 -2.24 6.68
C PRO A 84 -12.20 -2.70 5.93
N LEU A 85 -13.11 -1.76 5.62
CA LEU A 85 -14.35 -2.02 4.89
C LEU A 85 -14.11 -2.37 3.42
N LEU A 86 -13.07 -1.79 2.80
CA LEU A 86 -12.62 -2.19 1.47
C LEU A 86 -12.01 -3.61 1.49
N ASN A 87 -11.26 -3.95 2.53
CA ASN A 87 -10.74 -5.31 2.72
C ASN A 87 -11.86 -6.36 2.80
N GLU A 88 -12.93 -6.10 3.56
CA GLU A 88 -14.10 -6.98 3.62
C GLU A 88 -14.73 -7.22 2.24
N LYS A 89 -14.77 -6.19 1.37
CA LYS A 89 -15.32 -6.31 0.01
C LYS A 89 -14.46 -7.19 -0.90
N ILE A 90 -13.15 -7.29 -0.66
CA ILE A 90 -12.23 -8.07 -1.51
C ILE A 90 -11.81 -9.41 -0.91
N GLU A 91 -12.10 -9.69 0.36
CA GLU A 91 -11.67 -10.90 1.07
C GLU A 91 -12.04 -12.20 0.31
N LYS A 92 -13.23 -12.26 -0.29
CA LYS A 92 -13.69 -13.41 -1.09
C LYS A 92 -12.84 -13.71 -2.33
N SER A 93 -11.96 -12.79 -2.73
CA SER A 93 -11.04 -12.98 -3.83
C SER A 93 -9.82 -13.83 -3.47
N GLY A 94 -9.62 -14.15 -2.19
CA GLY A 94 -8.41 -14.81 -1.68
C GLY A 94 -7.23 -13.86 -1.49
N TYR A 95 -7.52 -12.56 -1.37
CA TYR A 95 -6.54 -11.49 -1.19
C TYR A 95 -7.04 -10.46 -0.19
N GLN A 96 -6.09 -9.78 0.44
CA GLN A 96 -6.30 -8.63 1.33
C GLN A 96 -5.27 -7.55 1.05
N LEU A 97 -5.62 -6.30 1.37
CA LEU A 97 -4.67 -5.20 1.44
C LEU A 97 -3.98 -5.20 2.80
N LEU A 98 -2.65 -5.02 2.78
CA LEU A 98 -1.87 -4.66 3.97
C LEU A 98 -1.30 -3.26 3.79
N ASN A 99 -1.15 -2.52 4.89
CA ASN A 99 -0.46 -1.24 4.95
C ASN A 99 1.04 -1.46 5.18
N LEU A 100 1.88 -0.77 4.40
CA LEU A 100 3.30 -0.57 4.68
C LEU A 100 3.45 0.79 5.35
N ASP A 101 3.60 0.80 6.67
CA ASP A 101 3.73 2.04 7.44
C ASP A 101 5.05 2.74 7.13
N ILE A 102 4.97 3.92 6.53
CA ILE A 102 6.11 4.77 6.16
C ILE A 102 6.28 5.97 7.11
N ASP A 103 5.58 5.98 8.25
CA ASP A 103 5.60 7.10 9.21
C ASP A 103 5.23 8.46 8.55
N SER A 104 4.15 8.44 7.77
CA SER A 104 3.61 9.58 7.03
C SER A 104 2.09 9.65 7.18
N ASP A 105 1.49 10.79 6.85
CA ASP A 105 0.05 10.96 6.71
C ASP A 105 -0.47 10.34 5.38
N SER A 106 0.04 9.17 5.00
CA SER A 106 -0.31 8.49 3.75
C SER A 106 -0.38 6.98 3.98
N TYR A 107 -1.18 6.31 3.17
CA TYR A 107 -1.43 4.88 3.26
C TYR A 107 -0.82 4.18 2.05
N VAL A 108 0.18 3.35 2.29
CA VAL A 108 0.84 2.55 1.26
C VAL A 108 0.26 1.14 1.32
N SER A 109 -0.60 0.81 0.36
CA SER A 109 -1.28 -0.49 0.34
C SER A 109 -0.61 -1.46 -0.63
N ILE A 110 -0.40 -2.70 -0.17
CA ILE A 110 0.00 -3.85 -1.00
C ILE A 110 -1.12 -4.90 -1.04
N LEU A 111 -1.28 -5.57 -2.17
CA LEU A 111 -2.22 -6.70 -2.30
C LEU A 111 -1.51 -8.02 -2.03
N VAL A 112 -2.03 -8.78 -1.06
CA VAL A 112 -1.40 -9.99 -0.54
C VAL A 112 -2.41 -11.14 -0.61
N ASN A 113 -1.96 -12.32 -1.03
CA ASN A 113 -2.78 -13.53 -0.97
C ASN A 113 -2.88 -14.05 0.46
N ASP A 114 -4.06 -14.54 0.86
CA ASP A 114 -4.36 -14.98 2.23
C ASP A 114 -3.35 -15.96 2.82
N GLU A 115 -2.81 -16.87 2.01
CA GLU A 115 -1.82 -17.86 2.45
C GLU A 115 -0.49 -17.23 2.89
N SER A 116 -0.21 -16.00 2.44
CA SER A 116 1.05 -15.27 2.68
C SER A 116 0.95 -14.19 3.76
N ILE A 117 -0.26 -13.85 4.24
CA ILE A 117 -0.48 -12.73 5.17
C ILE A 117 0.37 -12.87 6.43
N ASN A 118 0.23 -13.98 7.16
CA ASN A 118 0.97 -14.21 8.41
C ASN A 118 2.49 -14.18 8.21
N LYS A 119 2.96 -14.65 7.04
CA LYS A 119 4.38 -14.61 6.71
C LYS A 119 4.85 -13.17 6.53
N LEU A 120 4.11 -12.34 5.79
CA LEU A 120 4.46 -10.93 5.59
C LEU A 120 4.39 -10.13 6.89
N LEU A 121 3.33 -10.29 7.69
CA LEU A 121 3.19 -9.63 8.99
C LEU A 121 4.34 -9.97 9.96
N SER A 122 4.97 -11.15 9.80
CA SER A 122 6.11 -11.55 10.63
C SER A 122 7.47 -10.95 10.22
N LEU A 123 7.54 -10.27 9.06
CA LEU A 123 8.81 -9.74 8.55
C LEU A 123 9.22 -8.44 9.23
N ASP A 124 8.26 -7.56 9.54
CA ASP A 124 8.50 -6.22 10.09
C ASP A 124 7.21 -5.65 10.71
N ASP A 125 7.30 -5.00 11.86
CA ASP A 125 6.16 -4.44 12.61
C ASP A 125 5.44 -3.29 11.87
N ARG A 126 6.08 -2.73 10.82
CA ARG A 126 5.47 -1.72 9.95
C ARG A 126 4.52 -2.29 8.92
N ILE A 127 4.48 -3.62 8.75
CA ILE A 127 3.51 -4.29 7.87
C ILE A 127 2.27 -4.56 8.71
N LYS A 128 1.16 -3.89 8.39
CA LYS A 128 -0.04 -3.90 9.22
C LYS A 128 -1.27 -4.32 8.42
N GLU A 129 -2.16 -5.07 9.05
CA GLU A 129 -3.51 -5.25 8.54
C GLU A 129 -4.30 -3.94 8.69
N TYR A 130 -5.20 -3.67 7.76
CA TYR A 130 -6.25 -2.69 7.99
C TYR A 130 -7.31 -3.33 8.90
N ARG A 131 -7.37 -2.87 10.16
CA ARG A 131 -8.31 -3.34 11.19
C ARG A 131 -9.23 -2.22 11.65
#